data_AF-A0A356R1U5-F1
#
_entry.id   AF-A0A356R1U5-F1
#
_cell.length_a   1.000
_cell.length_b   1.000
_cell.length_c   1.000
_cell.angle_alpha   90.00
_cell.angle_beta   90.00
_cell.angle_gamma   90.00
#
_symmetry.space_group_name_H-M   'P 1'
#
loop_
_entity.id
_entity.type
_entity.pdbx_description
1 polymer ?
#
loop_
_entity_poly.entity_id
_entity_poly.type
_entity_poly.pdbx_seq_one_letter_code
_entity_poly.pdbx_strand_id
1 'polypeptide(L)'
;MSWLQRLQNGLAKTRQTVQGSLRRLVGSRLDPVALEDVEASLLQADVGVRTVERFLEMVKDQSGVFSATDPTAVLHTLLMDILQKGETEPLEELIRRGPRPFVFLIIGINGVGKTTTIAKIGHR
;
A
#
# COMPACT_ATOMS: atom_id res chain seq x y z
N MET A 1 -13.24 19.06 -1.04
CA MET A 1 -12.81 17.67 -1.34
C MET A 1 -12.96 16.81 -0.10
N SER A 2 -13.56 15.63 -0.23
CA SER A 2 -13.60 14.62 0.83
C SER A 2 -12.19 14.06 1.13
N TRP A 3 -12.02 13.41 2.28
CA TRP A 3 -10.74 12.75 2.64
C TRP A 3 -10.31 11.73 1.57
N LEU A 4 -11.24 10.92 1.10
CA LEU A 4 -10.98 9.89 0.09
C LEU A 4 -10.53 10.50 -1.23
N GLN A 5 -11.15 11.60 -1.66
CA GLN A 5 -10.72 12.33 -2.87
C GLN A 5 -9.29 12.84 -2.75
N ARG A 6 -8.89 13.37 -1.58
CA ARG A 6 -7.51 13.82 -1.36
C ARG A 6 -6.52 12.66 -1.43
N LEU A 7 -6.86 11.51 -0.84
CA LEU A 7 -6.04 10.30 -0.91
C LEU A 7 -5.88 9.81 -2.35
N GLN A 8 -7.00 9.68 -3.08
CA GLN A 8 -6.99 9.25 -4.49
C GLN A 8 -6.15 10.18 -5.37
N ASN A 9 -6.25 11.50 -5.15
CA ASN A 9 -5.45 12.48 -5.88
C ASN A 9 -3.96 12.39 -5.53
N GLY A 10 -3.61 12.21 -4.25
CA GLY A 10 -2.23 12.03 -3.82
C GLY A 10 -1.56 10.77 -4.38
N LEU A 11 -2.34 9.71 -4.58
CA LEU A 11 -1.87 8.43 -5.14
C LEU A 11 -1.99 8.35 -6.67
N ALA A 12 -2.44 9.40 -7.36
CA ALA A 12 -2.75 9.33 -8.78
C ALA A 12 -1.54 8.93 -9.64
N LYS A 13 -0.35 9.46 -9.33
CA LYS A 13 0.89 9.15 -10.06
C LYS A 13 1.32 7.70 -9.85
N THR A 14 1.35 7.23 -8.61
CA THR A 14 1.65 5.82 -8.27
C THR A 14 0.67 4.86 -8.94
N ARG A 15 -0.64 5.20 -8.91
CA ARG A 15 -1.68 4.40 -9.57
C ARG A 15 -1.43 4.30 -11.07
N GLN A 16 -1.03 5.39 -11.74
CA GLN A 16 -0.72 5.37 -13.18
C GLN A 16 0.45 4.43 -13.50
N THR A 17 1.49 4.42 -12.66
CA THR A 17 2.65 3.51 -12.83
C THR A 17 2.26 2.04 -12.71
N VAL A 18 1.41 1.68 -11.74
CA VAL A 18 1.16 0.26 -11.38
C VAL A 18 -0.11 -0.32 -12.01
N GLN A 19 -1.10 0.50 -12.38
CA GLN A 19 -2.40 -0.03 -12.84
C GLN A 19 -2.31 -0.89 -14.10
N GLY A 20 -1.35 -0.61 -14.99
CA GLY A 20 -1.24 -1.28 -16.29
C GLY A 20 -0.78 -2.73 -16.15
N SER A 21 0.23 -2.97 -15.31
CA SER A 21 0.75 -4.31 -15.02
C SER A 21 -0.28 -5.14 -14.23
N LEU A 22 -0.92 -4.56 -13.20
CA LEU A 22 -1.96 -5.25 -12.43
C LEU A 22 -3.18 -5.63 -13.30
N ARG A 23 -3.59 -4.78 -14.25
CA ARG A 23 -4.66 -5.11 -15.20
C ARG A 23 -4.28 -6.27 -16.12
N ARG A 24 -3.01 -6.35 -16.55
CA ARG A 24 -2.52 -7.47 -17.36
C ARG A 24 -2.54 -8.77 -16.56
N LEU A 25 -2.09 -8.74 -15.31
CA LEU A 25 -2.15 -9.89 -14.39
C LEU A 25 -3.57 -10.44 -14.18
N VAL A 26 -4.57 -9.56 -14.13
CA VAL A 26 -5.99 -9.93 -13.99
C VAL A 26 -6.58 -10.46 -15.31
N GLY A 27 -6.08 -10.01 -16.46
CA GLY A 27 -6.62 -10.33 -17.78
C GLY A 27 -5.99 -11.54 -18.48
N SER A 28 -4.77 -11.93 -18.12
CA SER A 28 -4.12 -13.14 -18.62
C SER A 28 -4.17 -14.28 -17.60
N ARG A 29 -4.06 -15.53 -18.08
CA ARG A 29 -3.56 -16.60 -17.20
C ARG A 29 -2.23 -16.12 -16.63
N LEU A 30 -1.92 -16.46 -15.39
CA LEU A 30 -0.67 -16.11 -14.70
C LEU A 30 0.55 -16.60 -15.48
N ASP A 31 0.92 -15.84 -16.50
CA ASP A 31 2.04 -16.10 -17.38
C ASP A 31 3.29 -15.43 -16.79
N PRO A 32 4.49 -15.98 -17.07
CA PRO A 32 5.72 -15.43 -16.52
C PRO A 32 5.97 -13.96 -16.88
N VAL A 33 5.54 -13.53 -18.07
CA VAL A 33 5.76 -12.17 -18.57
C VAL A 33 4.93 -11.16 -17.79
N ALA A 34 3.67 -11.48 -17.48
CA ALA A 34 2.79 -10.65 -16.67
C ALA A 34 3.32 -10.50 -15.24
N LEU A 35 3.90 -11.56 -14.68
CA LEU A 35 4.52 -11.52 -13.35
C LEU A 35 5.77 -10.63 -13.33
N GLU A 36 6.65 -10.74 -14.34
CA GLU A 36 7.82 -9.87 -14.49
C GLU A 36 7.43 -8.39 -14.67
N ASP A 37 6.39 -8.11 -15.46
CA ASP A 37 5.88 -6.75 -15.65
C ASP A 37 5.33 -6.15 -14.34
N VAL A 38 4.65 -6.97 -13.54
CA VAL A 38 4.15 -6.56 -12.22
C VAL A 38 5.32 -6.30 -11.28
N GLU A 39 6.31 -7.19 -11.23
CA GLU A 39 7.54 -7.02 -10.45
C GLU A 39 8.22 -5.68 -10.76
N ALA A 40 8.53 -5.44 -12.03
CA ALA A 40 9.21 -4.23 -12.49
C ALA A 40 8.41 -2.97 -12.11
N SER A 41 7.09 -2.99 -12.30
CA SER A 41 6.23 -1.84 -11.97
C SER A 41 6.16 -1.53 -10.48
N LEU A 42 6.18 -2.56 -9.61
CA LEU A 42 6.15 -2.40 -8.16
C LEU A 42 7.50 -1.89 -7.65
N LEU A 43 8.61 -2.40 -8.17
CA LEU A 43 9.95 -1.91 -7.86
C LEU A 43 10.11 -0.44 -8.29
N GLN A 44 9.61 -0.06 -9.47
CA GLN A 44 9.60 1.32 -9.94
C GLN A 44 8.75 2.24 -9.05
N ALA A 45 7.74 1.69 -8.36
CA ALA A 45 6.88 2.39 -7.43
C ALA A 45 7.43 2.42 -5.99
N ASP A 46 8.73 2.19 -5.81
CA ASP A 46 9.43 2.17 -4.52
C ASP A 46 8.95 1.08 -3.55
N VAL A 47 8.35 0.00 -4.06
CA VAL A 47 8.04 -1.18 -3.25
C VAL A 47 9.33 -1.99 -3.06
N GLY A 48 9.70 -2.28 -1.82
CA GLY A 48 10.93 -3.02 -1.52
C GLY A 48 10.91 -4.45 -2.07
N VAL A 49 12.08 -4.92 -2.54
CA VAL A 49 12.28 -6.24 -3.17
C VAL A 49 11.60 -7.38 -2.42
N ARG A 50 11.85 -7.49 -1.10
CA ARG A 50 11.24 -8.55 -0.26
C ARG A 50 9.72 -8.56 -0.27
N THR A 51 9.11 -7.36 -0.32
CA THR A 51 7.65 -7.23 -0.37
C THR A 51 7.11 -7.65 -1.73
N VAL A 52 7.81 -7.30 -2.81
CA VAL A 52 7.46 -7.69 -4.17
C VAL A 52 7.59 -9.20 -4.36
N GLU A 53 8.72 -9.80 -3.98
CA GLU A 53 8.95 -11.25 -4.05
C GLU A 53 7.84 -12.02 -3.32
N ARG A 54 7.57 -11.63 -2.08
CA ARG A 54 6.50 -12.23 -1.27
C ARG A 54 5.12 -12.09 -1.92
N PHE A 55 4.83 -10.93 -2.50
CA PHE A 55 3.57 -10.71 -3.19
C PHE A 55 3.44 -11.64 -4.41
N LEU A 56 4.50 -11.79 -5.21
CA LEU A 56 4.49 -12.65 -6.39
C LEU A 56 4.38 -14.14 -6.02
N GLU A 57 5.01 -14.58 -4.94
CA GLU A 57 4.83 -15.93 -4.38
C GLU A 57 3.36 -16.17 -4.01
N MET A 58 2.75 -15.25 -3.26
CA MET A 58 1.33 -15.33 -2.88
C MET A 58 0.41 -15.40 -4.11
N VAL A 59 0.71 -14.67 -5.17
CA VAL A 59 -0.05 -14.73 -6.44
C VAL A 59 0.11 -16.09 -7.13
N LYS A 60 1.33 -16.64 -7.19
CA LYS A 60 1.60 -17.96 -7.78
C LYS A 60 0.89 -19.09 -7.04
N ASP A 61 0.89 -19.04 -5.71
CA ASP A 61 0.21 -20.03 -4.86
C ASP A 61 -1.31 -20.01 -5.06
N GLN A 62 -1.88 -18.85 -5.36
CA GLN A 62 -3.30 -18.66 -5.64
C GLN A 62 -3.67 -18.88 -7.11
N SER A 63 -2.77 -19.42 -7.93
CA SER A 63 -2.98 -19.54 -9.38
C SER A 63 -4.23 -20.34 -9.79
N GLY A 64 -4.55 -21.40 -9.05
CA GLY A 64 -5.78 -22.17 -9.25
C GLY A 64 -7.05 -21.36 -8.92
N VAL A 65 -7.00 -20.52 -7.87
CA VAL A 65 -8.13 -19.69 -7.42
C VAL A 65 -8.34 -18.49 -8.33
N PHE A 66 -7.24 -17.87 -8.78
CA PHE A 66 -7.23 -16.82 -9.82
C PHE A 66 -7.95 -17.27 -11.09
N SER A 67 -7.80 -18.54 -11.47
CA SER A 67 -8.42 -19.09 -12.68
C SER A 67 -9.91 -19.46 -12.51
N ALA A 68 -10.38 -19.59 -11.27
CA ALA A 68 -11.73 -20.07 -10.93
C ALA A 68 -12.66 -18.98 -10.38
N THR A 69 -12.14 -17.79 -10.07
CA THR A 69 -12.84 -16.71 -9.35
C THR A 69 -12.51 -15.34 -9.97
N ASP A 70 -13.07 -14.24 -9.45
CA ASP A 70 -12.69 -12.88 -9.86
C ASP A 70 -11.23 -12.58 -9.44
N PRO A 71 -10.29 -12.47 -10.40
CA PRO A 71 -8.88 -12.19 -10.11
C PRO A 71 -8.68 -10.88 -9.36
N THR A 72 -9.57 -9.91 -9.55
CA THR A 72 -9.51 -8.60 -8.88
C THR A 72 -9.76 -8.74 -7.38
N ALA A 73 -10.74 -9.56 -6.99
CA ALA A 73 -11.04 -9.84 -5.60
C ALA A 73 -9.92 -10.61 -4.90
N VAL A 74 -9.31 -11.58 -5.61
CA VAL A 74 -8.14 -12.31 -5.09
C VAL A 74 -6.97 -11.35 -4.88
N LEU A 75 -6.65 -10.52 -5.89
CA LEU A 75 -5.59 -9.53 -5.80
C LEU A 75 -5.81 -8.54 -4.64
N HIS A 76 -7.02 -8.04 -4.48
CA HIS A 76 -7.37 -7.17 -3.36
C HIS A 76 -7.10 -7.85 -2.01
N THR A 77 -7.49 -9.12 -1.89
CA THR A 77 -7.29 -9.90 -0.66
C THR A 77 -5.80 -10.07 -0.34
N LEU A 78 -4.98 -10.43 -1.34
CA LEU A 78 -3.53 -10.59 -1.15
C LEU A 78 -2.84 -9.28 -0.74
N LEU A 79 -3.25 -8.15 -1.33
CA LEU A 79 -2.72 -6.84 -0.96
C LEU A 79 -3.12 -6.43 0.47
N MET A 80 -4.36 -6.71 0.87
CA MET A 80 -4.81 -6.48 2.25
C MET A 80 -4.01 -7.33 3.24
N ASP A 81 -3.75 -8.60 2.93
CA ASP A 81 -2.95 -9.50 3.74
C ASP A 81 -1.50 -9.00 3.96
N ILE A 82 -0.94 -8.31 2.97
CA ILE A 82 0.38 -7.69 3.09
C ILE A 82 0.31 -6.47 4.02
N LEU A 83 -0.70 -5.63 3.86
CA LEU A 83 -0.87 -4.39 4.63
C LEU A 83 -1.23 -4.65 6.10
N GLN A 84 -2.12 -5.61 6.37
CA GLN A 84 -2.58 -5.96 7.71
C GLN A 84 -1.44 -6.47 8.61
N LYS A 85 -0.42 -7.13 8.04
CA LYS A 85 0.75 -7.57 8.83
C LYS A 85 1.59 -6.41 9.35
N GLY A 86 1.43 -5.22 8.81
CA GLY A 86 2.07 -3.99 9.29
C GLY A 86 1.13 -3.10 10.11
N GLU A 87 -0.13 -3.50 10.32
CA GLU A 87 -1.06 -2.68 11.09
C GLU A 87 -0.63 -2.62 12.56
N THR A 88 -0.54 -1.38 13.05
CA THR A 88 -0.40 -1.06 14.46
C THR A 88 -1.70 -0.41 14.92
N GLU A 89 -1.90 -0.36 16.23
CA GLU A 89 -3.05 0.33 16.81
C GLU A 89 -3.16 1.76 16.24
N PRO A 90 -4.36 2.20 15.80
CA PRO A 90 -4.54 3.55 15.29
C PRO A 90 -4.06 4.60 16.30
N LEU A 91 -3.39 5.65 15.79
CA LEU A 91 -2.79 6.67 16.63
C LEU A 91 -3.83 7.36 17.53
N GLU A 92 -5.05 7.56 17.04
CA GLU A 92 -6.16 8.13 17.80
C GLU A 92 -6.51 7.28 19.04
N GLU A 93 -6.41 5.96 18.95
CA GLU A 93 -6.70 5.06 20.06
C GLU A 93 -5.56 5.06 21.09
N LEU A 94 -4.30 5.11 20.62
CA LEU A 94 -3.13 5.32 21.47
C LEU A 94 -3.23 6.62 22.27
N ILE A 95 -3.66 7.72 21.63
CA ILE A 95 -3.86 9.02 22.29
C ILE A 95 -4.99 8.95 23.31
N ARG A 96 -6.11 8.29 22.96
CA ARG A 96 -7.29 8.17 23.84
C ARG A 96 -6.96 7.44 25.15
N ARG A 97 -6.19 6.36 25.06
CA ARG A 97 -5.83 5.50 26.20
C ARG A 97 -4.60 6.00 26.98
N GLY A 98 -3.80 6.87 26.38
CA GLY A 98 -2.57 7.40 26.97
C GLY A 98 -2.78 8.46 28.07
N PRO A 99 -1.75 8.71 28.90
CA PRO A 99 -1.78 9.73 29.94
C PRO A 99 -1.88 11.14 29.35
N ARG A 100 -2.46 12.07 30.12
CA ARG A 100 -2.56 13.49 29.74
C ARG A 100 -1.60 14.35 30.58
N PRO A 101 -0.86 15.29 29.95
CA PRO A 101 -0.83 15.57 28.51
C PRO A 101 -0.16 14.43 27.71
N PHE A 102 -0.70 14.12 26.53
CA PHE A 102 -0.08 13.16 25.61
C PHE A 102 1.07 13.87 24.88
N VAL A 103 2.29 13.38 25.04
CA VAL A 103 3.50 14.03 24.51
C VAL A 103 3.96 13.32 23.24
N PHE A 104 4.04 14.07 22.14
CA PHE A 104 4.61 13.59 20.88
C PHE A 104 6.09 14.01 20.77
N LEU A 105 6.97 13.04 20.52
CA LEU A 105 8.34 13.30 20.08
C LEU A 105 8.44 13.01 18.57
N ILE A 106 8.64 14.05 17.76
CA ILE A 106 8.73 13.92 16.30
C ILE A 106 10.18 14.12 15.86
N ILE A 107 10.76 13.07 15.25
CA ILE A 107 12.15 13.01 14.83
C ILE A 107 12.28 12.80 13.31
N GLY A 108 13.42 13.18 12.73
CA GLY A 108 13.72 12.97 11.31
C GLY A 108 14.72 13.99 10.76
N ILE A 109 15.24 13.75 9.56
CA ILE A 109 16.22 14.63 8.92
C ILE A 109 15.58 15.95 8.43
N ASN A 110 16.39 16.94 8.06
CA ASN A 110 15.89 18.21 7.53
C ASN A 110 15.20 18.01 6.17
N GLY A 111 14.13 18.77 5.90
CA GLY A 111 13.41 18.72 4.62
C GLY A 111 12.25 17.71 4.51
N VAL A 112 12.12 16.71 5.40
CA VAL A 112 11.03 15.69 5.32
C VAL A 112 9.66 16.18 5.79
N GLY A 113 9.54 17.48 6.12
CA GLY A 113 8.26 18.08 6.50
C GLY A 113 7.87 17.95 7.98
N LYS A 114 8.82 17.71 8.90
CA LYS A 114 8.56 17.60 10.36
C LYS A 114 7.67 18.74 10.90
N THR A 115 8.10 19.99 10.72
CA THR A 115 7.37 21.17 11.21
C THR A 115 6.01 21.32 10.54
N THR A 116 5.91 21.04 9.25
CA THR A 116 4.65 21.06 8.50
C THR A 116 3.67 20.01 9.02
N THR A 117 4.17 18.81 9.36
CA THR A 117 3.36 17.73 9.94
C THR A 117 2.90 18.09 11.35
N ILE A 118 3.76 18.69 12.19
CA ILE A 118 3.36 19.21 13.52
C ILE A 118 2.21 20.20 13.40
N ALA A 119 2.31 21.19 12.51
CA ALA A 119 1.26 22.18 12.30
C ALA A 119 -0.05 21.53 11.82
N LYS A 120 0.01 20.53 10.93
CA LYS A 120 -1.17 19.78 10.46
C LYS A 120 -1.82 18.96 11.56
N ILE A 121 -1.04 18.33 12.45
CA ILE A 121 -1.57 17.57 13.59
C ILE A 121 -2.22 18.53 14.59
N GLY A 122 -1.59 19.66 14.90
CA GLY A 122 -2.14 20.64 15.86
C GLY A 122 -3.35 21.43 15.36
N HIS A 123 -3.57 21.50 14.04
CA HIS A 123 -4.76 22.13 13.46
C HIS A 123 -5.97 21.17 13.37
N ARG A 124 -5.75 19.86 13.44
CA ARG A 124 -6.82 18.86 13.48
C ARG A 124 -7.50 18.83 14.84
#